data_AF-B8CFP0-F1
#
_entry.id   AF-B8CFP0-F1
#
_cell.length_a   1.000
_cell.length_b   1.000
_cell.length_c   1.000
_cell.angle_alpha   90.00
_cell.angle_beta   90.00
_cell.angle_gamma   90.00
#
_symmetry.space_group_name_H-M   'P 1'
#
loop_
_entity.id
_entity.type
_entity.pdbx_description
1 polymer ?
#
loop_
_entity_poly.entity_id
_entity_poly.type
_entity_poly.pdbx_seq_one_letter_code
_entity_poly.pdbx_strand_id
1 'polypeptide(L)'
;VAAVRVLLNVIRRSHAETMMGLQADLRDASDTPSSSSTTYLLAGRSHIALSSGCELFLKYVTRASLETPNFTECKSQVLERGTKFAEFSLAARDRIAGVGSPFVREGSVVLTHGRSRVVEALLLRAALVEKKRFRVIVLEGRPDAGGAKSAKTYANAGIPTSVVLDSAMGYIMERVDLVIVGAEGVVENGGVVNKVGSFALGVMAKELGVPFYVAAESYKFTRLYPLNNADLPDMVPMLRRLEPYVVKLPSEVTIENPPCDFTPAKYITLLFTDLGVLTPSAVSDELIRLY
;
A
#
# COMPACT_ATOMS: atom_id res chain seq x y z
N VAL A 1 2.60 -4.25 -9.53
CA VAL A 1 2.53 -5.41 -10.48
C VAL A 1 1.86 -5.08 -11.82
N ALA A 2 0.61 -4.59 -11.88
CA ALA A 2 -0.04 -4.36 -13.17
C ALA A 2 0.72 -3.37 -14.06
N ALA A 3 1.14 -2.24 -13.49
CA ALA A 3 1.97 -1.24 -14.17
C ALA A 3 3.31 -1.79 -14.67
N VAL A 4 4.01 -2.55 -13.83
CA VAL A 4 5.24 -3.27 -14.19
C VAL A 4 5.05 -4.15 -15.44
N ARG A 5 3.92 -4.87 -15.55
CA ARG A 5 3.61 -5.68 -16.74
C ARG A 5 3.37 -4.83 -17.98
N VAL A 6 2.76 -3.65 -17.82
CA VAL A 6 2.59 -2.69 -18.93
C VAL A 6 3.95 -2.17 -19.38
N LEU A 7 4.81 -1.72 -18.46
CA LEU A 7 6.16 -1.25 -18.79
C LEU A 7 7.03 -2.34 -19.44
N LEU A 8 6.91 -3.59 -19.00
CA LEU A 8 7.54 -4.73 -19.68
C LEU A 8 7.09 -4.89 -21.13
N ASN A 9 5.80 -4.70 -21.41
CA ASN A 9 5.29 -4.74 -22.77
C ASN A 9 5.76 -3.53 -23.60
N VAL A 10 5.93 -2.36 -22.98
CA VAL A 10 6.55 -1.19 -23.62
C VAL A 10 7.99 -1.51 -24.04
N ILE A 11 8.80 -2.12 -23.17
CA ILE A 11 10.18 -2.51 -23.52
C ILE A 11 10.21 -3.51 -24.68
N ARG A 12 9.30 -4.49 -24.67
CA ARG A 12 9.20 -5.49 -25.76
C ARG A 12 8.83 -4.88 -27.10
N ARG A 13 8.00 -3.83 -27.10
CA ARG A 13 7.49 -3.18 -28.32
C ARG A 13 8.29 -1.94 -28.73
N SER A 14 9.15 -1.43 -27.86
CA SER A 14 9.95 -0.24 -28.14
C SER A 14 10.88 -0.48 -29.34
N HIS A 15 10.88 0.49 -30.25
CA HIS A 15 11.78 0.56 -31.40
C HIS A 15 13.02 1.43 -31.11
N ALA A 16 13.22 1.85 -29.85
CA ALA A 16 14.40 2.62 -29.48
C ALA A 16 15.67 1.84 -29.81
N GLU A 17 16.66 2.54 -30.35
CA GLU A 17 18.01 2.03 -30.67
C GLU A 17 19.06 2.45 -29.63
N THR A 18 18.66 3.28 -28.66
CA THR A 18 19.53 3.78 -27.60
C THR A 18 18.86 3.64 -26.24
N MET A 19 19.68 3.56 -25.19
CA MET A 19 19.17 3.53 -23.81
C MET A 19 18.41 4.80 -23.44
N MET A 20 18.82 5.95 -23.97
CA MET A 20 18.13 7.22 -23.75
C MET A 20 16.73 7.19 -24.37
N GLY A 21 16.58 6.65 -25.59
CA GLY A 21 15.27 6.47 -26.24
C GLY A 21 14.38 5.51 -25.46
N LEU A 22 14.91 4.37 -25.01
CA LEU A 22 14.15 3.41 -24.23
C LEU A 22 13.71 3.97 -22.87
N GLN A 23 14.56 4.77 -22.23
CA GLN A 23 14.20 5.47 -20.99
C GLN A 23 13.11 6.53 -21.23
N ALA A 24 13.13 7.23 -22.35
CA ALA A 24 12.08 8.17 -22.73
C ALA A 24 10.73 7.46 -22.93
N ASP A 25 10.71 6.36 -23.71
CA ASP A 25 9.50 5.54 -23.93
C ASP A 25 8.90 5.05 -22.61
N LEU A 26 9.74 4.61 -21.67
CA LEU A 26 9.30 4.12 -20.37
C LEU A 26 8.78 5.23 -19.45
N ARG A 27 9.38 6.43 -19.50
CA ARG A 27 8.92 7.60 -18.73
C ARG A 27 7.58 8.10 -19.26
N ASP A 28 7.45 8.22 -20.57
CA ASP A 28 6.19 8.60 -21.21
C ASP A 28 5.06 7.63 -20.81
N ALA A 29 5.35 6.31 -20.84
CA ALA A 29 4.42 5.29 -20.39
C ALA A 29 4.14 5.31 -18.87
N SER A 30 5.05 5.81 -18.02
CA SER A 30 4.81 5.95 -16.58
C SER A 30 4.01 7.20 -16.22
N ASP A 31 4.07 8.24 -17.05
CA ASP A 31 3.44 9.55 -16.83
C ASP A 31 2.05 9.63 -17.49
N THR A 32 1.80 8.84 -18.54
CA THR A 32 0.48 8.71 -19.20
C THR A 32 -0.65 8.32 -18.22
N PRO A 33 -0.46 7.37 -17.27
CA PRO A 33 -1.46 7.06 -16.25
C PRO A 33 -1.82 8.25 -15.35
N SER A 34 -0.90 9.21 -15.19
CA SER A 34 -1.02 10.38 -14.31
C SER A 34 -1.72 11.57 -14.99
N SER A 35 -1.66 11.67 -16.32
CA SER A 35 -1.99 12.90 -17.06
C SER A 35 -3.34 12.88 -17.77
N SER A 36 -3.97 11.74 -18.05
CA SER A 36 -5.27 11.71 -18.74
C SER A 36 -6.09 10.44 -18.49
N SER A 37 -7.35 10.62 -18.06
CA SER A 37 -8.44 9.62 -18.13
C SER A 37 -8.42 8.39 -17.19
N THR A 38 -7.38 8.15 -16.38
CA THR A 38 -7.33 7.02 -15.42
C THR A 38 -8.16 7.24 -14.13
N THR A 39 -8.84 8.38 -14.02
CA THR A 39 -9.69 8.82 -12.90
C THR A 39 -10.76 7.78 -12.50
N TYR A 40 -11.28 7.01 -13.46
CA TYR A 40 -12.30 5.99 -13.22
C TYR A 40 -11.74 4.60 -12.85
N LEU A 41 -10.52 4.28 -13.28
CA LEU A 41 -9.90 2.96 -13.07
C LEU A 41 -9.25 2.81 -11.70
N LEU A 42 -8.82 3.91 -11.08
CA LEU A 42 -8.18 3.88 -9.77
C LEU A 42 -9.18 3.60 -8.63
N ALA A 43 -10.50 3.70 -8.86
CA ALA A 43 -11.54 3.34 -7.88
C ALA A 43 -11.28 3.90 -6.46
N GLY A 44 -10.69 5.10 -6.36
CA GLY A 44 -10.34 5.73 -5.07
C GLY A 44 -9.04 5.28 -4.44
N ARG A 45 -8.14 4.64 -5.19
CA ARG A 45 -6.77 4.33 -4.74
C ARG A 45 -5.82 5.49 -5.04
N SER A 46 -4.84 5.66 -4.16
CA SER A 46 -3.78 6.64 -4.34
C SER A 46 -2.92 6.31 -5.57
N HIS A 47 -2.56 7.33 -6.35
CA HIS A 47 -1.58 7.22 -7.44
C HIS A 47 -0.16 6.91 -6.91
N ILE A 48 0.09 7.09 -5.60
CA ILE A 48 1.40 6.92 -4.98
C ILE A 48 1.96 5.50 -5.20
N ALA A 49 1.15 4.46 -4.95
CA ALA A 49 1.56 3.06 -5.13
C ALA A 49 1.95 2.74 -6.58
N LEU A 50 1.27 3.39 -7.53
CA LEU A 50 1.51 3.25 -8.96
C LEU A 50 2.81 3.96 -9.34
N SER A 51 2.93 5.22 -8.95
CA SER A 51 4.11 6.06 -9.19
C SER A 51 5.38 5.43 -8.63
N SER A 52 5.35 5.00 -7.35
CA SER A 52 6.49 4.37 -6.70
C SER A 52 6.90 3.07 -7.39
N GLY A 53 5.92 2.25 -7.78
CA GLY A 53 6.17 0.99 -8.47
C GLY A 53 6.79 1.20 -9.85
N CYS A 54 6.36 2.24 -10.58
CA CYS A 54 6.96 2.61 -11.86
C CYS A 54 8.38 3.17 -11.68
N GLU A 55 8.59 4.08 -10.73
CA GLU A 55 9.91 4.68 -10.48
C GLU A 55 10.96 3.65 -10.05
N LEU A 56 10.59 2.76 -9.11
CA LEU A 56 11.46 1.67 -8.66
C LEU A 56 11.75 0.67 -9.79
N PHE A 57 10.74 0.35 -10.60
CA PHE A 57 10.94 -0.50 -11.77
C PHE A 57 11.93 0.12 -12.74
N LEU A 58 11.73 1.39 -13.10
CA LEU A 58 12.60 2.16 -13.99
C LEU A 58 14.05 2.11 -13.50
N LYS A 59 14.29 2.46 -12.23
CA LYS A 59 15.65 2.48 -11.67
C LYS A 59 16.28 1.09 -11.64
N TYR A 60 15.51 0.07 -11.26
CA TYR A 60 15.98 -1.31 -11.24
C TYR A 60 16.43 -1.80 -12.62
N VAL A 61 15.66 -1.50 -13.67
CA VAL A 61 16.01 -1.91 -15.03
C VAL A 61 17.10 -1.03 -15.65
N THR A 62 17.13 0.28 -15.41
CA THR A 62 18.13 1.19 -15.99
C THR A 62 19.52 0.98 -15.41
N ARG A 63 19.65 0.45 -14.19
CA ARG A 63 20.95 0.12 -13.60
C ARG A 63 21.74 -0.89 -14.46
N ALA A 64 21.08 -1.69 -15.29
CA ALA A 64 21.73 -2.62 -16.23
C ALA A 64 22.55 -1.91 -17.32
N SER A 65 22.19 -0.67 -17.67
CA SER A 65 22.90 0.08 -18.70
C SER A 65 24.32 0.50 -18.32
N LEU A 66 24.67 0.41 -17.04
CA LEU A 66 26.03 0.65 -16.55
C LEU A 66 26.95 -0.55 -16.76
N GLU A 67 26.39 -1.73 -17.08
CA GLU A 67 27.12 -3.01 -17.11
C GLU A 67 27.48 -3.48 -18.53
N THR A 68 26.76 -3.01 -19.55
CA THR A 68 26.95 -3.45 -20.95
C THR A 68 26.98 -2.28 -21.94
N PRO A 69 28.00 -2.19 -22.83
CA PRO A 69 28.09 -1.13 -23.83
C PRO A 69 27.21 -1.40 -25.07
N ASN A 70 26.79 -2.64 -25.32
CA ASN A 70 25.96 -3.01 -26.47
C ASN A 70 24.47 -2.86 -26.15
N PHE A 71 23.76 -2.03 -26.91
CA PHE A 71 22.34 -1.77 -26.68
C PHE A 71 21.44 -3.01 -26.82
N THR A 72 21.72 -3.89 -27.78
CA THR A 72 20.88 -5.09 -27.99
C THR A 72 20.97 -6.04 -26.80
N GLU A 73 22.17 -6.22 -26.26
CA GLU A 73 22.42 -7.02 -25.07
C GLU A 73 21.81 -6.35 -23.83
N CYS A 74 21.98 -5.03 -23.70
CA CYS A 74 21.38 -4.24 -22.63
C CYS A 74 19.85 -4.37 -22.62
N LYS A 75 19.19 -4.29 -23.79
CA LYS A 75 17.74 -4.45 -23.92
C LYS A 75 17.26 -5.84 -23.44
N SER A 76 18.03 -6.89 -23.76
CA SER A 76 17.76 -8.24 -23.26
C SER A 76 17.87 -8.31 -21.72
N GLN A 77 18.92 -7.73 -21.15
CA GLN A 77 19.12 -7.68 -19.69
C GLN A 77 18.03 -6.86 -18.98
N VAL A 78 17.61 -5.73 -19.56
CA VAL A 78 16.49 -4.92 -19.05
C VAL A 78 15.20 -5.74 -19.00
N LEU A 79 14.91 -6.54 -20.03
CA LEU A 79 13.74 -7.43 -20.06
C LEU A 79 13.82 -8.53 -19.01
N GLU A 80 14.99 -9.16 -18.85
CA GLU A 80 15.21 -10.20 -17.85
C GLU A 80 15.03 -9.65 -16.43
N ARG A 81 15.67 -8.51 -16.12
CA ARG A 81 15.53 -7.82 -14.84
C ARG A 81 14.09 -7.39 -14.60
N GLY A 82 13.43 -6.79 -15.59
CA GLY A 82 12.03 -6.40 -15.44
C GLY A 82 11.11 -7.60 -15.15
N THR A 83 11.39 -8.76 -15.74
CA THR A 83 10.65 -10.00 -15.48
C THR A 83 10.87 -10.48 -14.05
N LYS A 84 12.13 -10.51 -13.58
CA LYS A 84 12.46 -10.81 -12.18
C LYS A 84 11.77 -9.85 -11.22
N PHE A 85 11.74 -8.55 -11.50
CA PHE A 85 11.04 -7.56 -10.68
C PHE A 85 9.53 -7.85 -10.58
N ALA A 86 8.90 -8.27 -11.67
CA ALA A 86 7.49 -8.65 -11.68
C ALA A 86 7.22 -9.90 -10.83
N GLU A 87 8.09 -10.91 -10.91
CA GLU A 87 8.03 -12.12 -10.07
C GLU A 87 8.21 -11.80 -8.59
N PHE A 88 9.23 -11.01 -8.24
CA PHE A 88 9.45 -10.54 -6.87
C PHE A 88 8.25 -9.78 -6.33
N SER A 89 7.64 -8.90 -7.14
CA SER A 89 6.46 -8.12 -6.77
C SER A 89 5.21 -8.99 -6.55
N LEU A 90 5.09 -10.13 -7.24
CA LEU A 90 3.99 -11.08 -7.05
C LEU A 90 4.15 -11.88 -5.76
N ALA A 91 5.36 -12.35 -5.48
CA ALA A 91 5.68 -13.12 -4.29
C ALA A 91 5.80 -12.27 -3.01
N ALA A 92 5.90 -10.95 -3.13
CA ALA A 92 6.06 -10.03 -1.99
C ALA A 92 4.99 -10.21 -0.92
N ARG A 93 3.73 -10.40 -1.32
CA ARG A 93 2.61 -10.56 -0.37
C ARG A 93 2.77 -11.81 0.50
N ASP A 94 3.16 -12.92 -0.10
CA ASP A 94 3.31 -14.19 0.62
C ASP A 94 4.52 -14.14 1.56
N ARG A 95 5.60 -13.47 1.15
CA ARG A 95 6.76 -13.17 2.01
C ARG A 95 6.34 -12.34 3.23
N ILE A 96 5.61 -11.24 3.01
CA ILE A 96 5.12 -10.38 4.10
C ILE A 96 4.21 -11.16 5.04
N ALA A 97 3.31 -11.98 4.50
CA ALA A 97 2.45 -12.81 5.31
C ALA A 97 3.26 -13.74 6.22
N GLY A 98 4.33 -14.37 5.69
CA GLY A 98 5.22 -15.23 6.47
C GLY A 98 6.06 -14.51 7.53
N VAL A 99 6.45 -13.27 7.28
CA VAL A 99 7.21 -12.44 8.24
C VAL A 99 6.29 -11.86 9.33
N GLY A 100 5.07 -11.49 8.99
CA GLY A 100 4.13 -10.82 9.89
C GLY A 100 3.23 -11.76 10.70
N SER A 101 2.90 -12.96 10.20
CA SER A 101 2.03 -13.91 10.93
C SER A 101 2.55 -14.33 12.31
N PRO A 102 3.87 -14.43 12.58
CA PRO A 102 4.39 -14.68 13.93
C PRO A 102 3.98 -13.63 14.97
N PHE A 103 3.71 -12.38 14.58
CA PHE A 103 3.32 -11.29 15.48
C PHE A 103 1.87 -11.38 15.97
N VAL A 104 1.02 -12.14 15.27
CA VAL A 104 -0.32 -12.48 15.73
C VAL A 104 -0.19 -13.56 16.80
N ARG A 105 -0.63 -13.29 18.04
CA ARG A 105 -0.53 -14.22 19.17
C ARG A 105 -1.81 -15.03 19.34
N GLU A 106 -1.69 -16.22 19.91
CA GLU A 106 -2.85 -17.02 20.32
C GLU A 106 -3.69 -16.21 21.33
N GLY A 107 -5.01 -16.21 21.14
CA GLY A 107 -5.98 -15.48 21.97
C GLY A 107 -6.08 -13.98 21.70
N SER A 108 -5.23 -13.41 20.83
CA SER A 108 -5.20 -11.96 20.61
C SER A 108 -6.42 -11.41 19.86
N VAL A 109 -6.67 -10.11 20.04
CA VAL A 109 -7.64 -9.31 19.31
C VAL A 109 -6.90 -8.36 18.38
N VAL A 110 -7.06 -8.58 17.07
CA VAL A 110 -6.42 -7.78 16.03
C VAL A 110 -7.41 -6.78 15.46
N LEU A 111 -7.05 -5.50 15.43
CA LEU A 111 -7.82 -4.45 14.76
C LEU A 111 -7.21 -4.13 13.39
N THR A 112 -8.05 -4.02 12.37
CA THR A 112 -7.64 -3.61 11.02
C THR A 112 -8.60 -2.57 10.44
N HIS A 113 -8.14 -1.81 9.44
CA HIS A 113 -8.89 -0.70 8.86
C HIS A 113 -9.15 -0.89 7.37
N GLY A 114 -10.42 -0.85 6.98
CA GLY A 114 -10.83 -1.03 5.59
C GLY A 114 -10.37 -2.37 5.02
N ARG A 115 -9.94 -2.36 3.74
CA ARG A 115 -9.50 -3.58 3.04
C ARG A 115 -8.06 -3.49 2.59
N SER A 116 -7.24 -4.42 3.09
CA SER A 116 -5.87 -4.62 2.63
C SER A 116 -5.62 -6.08 2.27
N ARG A 117 -5.20 -6.33 1.02
CA ARG A 117 -4.91 -7.69 0.53
C ARG A 117 -3.71 -8.33 1.22
N VAL A 118 -2.73 -7.54 1.62
CA VAL A 118 -1.54 -8.05 2.33
C VAL A 118 -1.87 -8.38 3.79
N VAL A 119 -2.73 -7.58 4.44
CA VAL A 119 -3.23 -7.90 5.78
C VAL A 119 -4.15 -9.12 5.73
N GLU A 120 -5.02 -9.23 4.72
CA GLU A 120 -5.80 -10.45 4.45
C GLU A 120 -4.89 -11.69 4.39
N ALA A 121 -3.84 -11.66 3.55
CA ALA A 121 -2.91 -12.79 3.42
C ALA A 121 -2.18 -13.13 4.74
N LEU A 122 -1.74 -12.11 5.48
CA LEU A 122 -1.06 -12.28 6.78
C LEU A 122 -1.98 -12.96 7.81
N LEU A 123 -3.20 -12.44 8.00
CA LEU A 123 -4.14 -12.99 8.98
C LEU A 123 -4.64 -14.38 8.57
N LEU A 124 -4.91 -14.59 7.28
CA LEU A 124 -5.28 -15.92 6.78
C LEU A 124 -4.15 -16.93 6.97
N ARG A 125 -2.88 -16.54 6.77
CA ARG A 125 -1.74 -17.42 7.05
C ARG A 125 -1.67 -17.77 8.54
N ALA A 126 -1.80 -16.78 9.43
CA ALA A 126 -1.79 -17.00 10.88
C ALA A 126 -2.90 -17.98 11.32
N ALA A 127 -4.09 -17.86 10.74
CA ALA A 127 -5.23 -18.73 11.07
C ALA A 127 -5.13 -20.13 10.44
N LEU A 128 -4.85 -20.21 9.13
CA LEU A 128 -4.99 -21.47 8.38
C LEU A 128 -3.72 -22.31 8.35
N VAL A 129 -2.55 -21.66 8.30
CA VAL A 129 -1.25 -22.35 8.22
C VAL A 129 -0.69 -22.57 9.62
N GLU A 130 -0.67 -21.51 10.44
CA GLU A 130 -0.13 -21.58 11.81
C GLU A 130 -1.16 -22.06 12.85
N LYS A 131 -2.43 -22.20 12.45
CA LYS A 131 -3.54 -22.69 13.29
C LYS A 131 -3.76 -21.88 14.57
N LYS A 132 -3.41 -20.59 14.55
CA LYS A 132 -3.62 -19.68 15.68
C LYS A 132 -5.08 -19.28 15.79
N ARG A 133 -5.61 -19.24 17.00
CA ARG A 133 -6.95 -18.73 17.30
C ARG A 133 -6.85 -17.31 17.81
N PHE A 134 -7.48 -16.38 17.11
CA PHE A 134 -7.53 -14.96 17.43
C PHE A 134 -8.83 -14.38 16.90
N ARG A 135 -9.16 -13.16 17.30
CA ARG A 135 -10.35 -12.43 16.82
C ARG A 135 -9.93 -11.23 16.00
N VAL A 136 -10.72 -10.90 14.97
CA VAL A 136 -10.44 -9.73 14.12
C VAL A 136 -11.57 -8.73 14.23
N ILE A 137 -11.22 -7.49 14.53
CA ILE A 137 -12.12 -6.35 14.49
C ILE A 137 -11.77 -5.56 13.23
N VAL A 138 -12.75 -5.30 12.38
CA VAL A 138 -12.57 -4.59 11.12
C VAL A 138 -13.33 -3.27 11.19
N LEU A 139 -12.63 -2.15 11.10
CA LEU A 139 -13.28 -0.87 10.85
C LEU A 139 -13.84 -0.84 9.43
N GLU A 140 -15.07 -0.38 9.26
CA GLU A 140 -15.79 -0.44 7.97
C GLU A 140 -15.01 0.26 6.83
N GLY A 141 -14.29 1.34 7.14
CA GLY A 141 -13.49 2.10 6.19
C GLY A 141 -14.37 2.84 5.19
N ARG A 142 -15.11 3.84 5.63
CA ARG A 142 -15.76 4.81 4.73
C ARG A 142 -14.67 5.51 3.89
N PRO A 143 -14.97 5.90 2.64
CA PRO A 143 -16.29 5.94 2.01
C PRO A 143 -16.78 4.65 1.33
N ASP A 144 -15.89 3.76 0.90
CA ASP A 144 -16.24 2.58 0.09
C ASP A 144 -16.73 1.37 0.93
N ALA A 145 -16.69 1.48 2.26
CA ALA A 145 -16.99 0.42 3.22
C ALA A 145 -16.24 -0.89 2.90
N GLY A 146 -14.98 -0.75 2.45
CA GLY A 146 -14.16 -1.87 2.02
C GLY A 146 -13.95 -2.96 3.09
N GLY A 147 -14.00 -2.57 4.37
CA GLY A 147 -13.82 -3.47 5.51
C GLY A 147 -14.82 -4.63 5.54
N ALA A 148 -16.06 -4.43 5.08
CA ALA A 148 -17.04 -5.51 4.98
C ALA A 148 -16.58 -6.68 4.09
N LYS A 149 -15.80 -6.40 3.04
CA LYS A 149 -15.23 -7.44 2.17
C LYS A 149 -14.15 -8.24 2.88
N SER A 150 -13.27 -7.58 3.64
CA SER A 150 -12.24 -8.26 4.43
C SER A 150 -12.87 -9.06 5.56
N ALA A 151 -13.89 -8.51 6.23
CA ALA A 151 -14.63 -9.23 7.26
C ALA A 151 -15.29 -10.51 6.73
N LYS A 152 -15.90 -10.45 5.54
CA LYS A 152 -16.41 -11.64 4.85
C LYS A 152 -15.30 -12.67 4.58
N THR A 153 -14.13 -12.24 4.13
CA THR A 153 -12.98 -13.13 3.92
C THR A 153 -12.54 -13.83 5.20
N TYR A 154 -12.44 -13.10 6.32
CA TYR A 154 -12.04 -13.66 7.61
C TYR A 154 -13.09 -14.63 8.17
N ALA A 155 -14.37 -14.26 8.10
CA ALA A 155 -15.47 -15.11 8.53
C ALA A 155 -15.53 -16.43 7.73
N ASN A 156 -15.34 -16.37 6.40
CA ASN A 156 -15.28 -17.56 5.55
C ASN A 156 -14.10 -18.48 5.89
N ALA A 157 -13.02 -17.94 6.46
CA ALA A 157 -11.86 -18.69 6.92
C ALA A 157 -12.02 -19.21 8.38
N GLY A 158 -13.18 -19.01 9.01
CA GLY A 158 -13.45 -19.45 10.38
C GLY A 158 -12.86 -18.55 11.47
N ILE A 159 -12.40 -17.35 11.13
CA ILE A 159 -11.87 -16.38 12.10
C ILE A 159 -13.03 -15.58 12.69
N PRO A 160 -13.24 -15.57 14.02
CA PRO A 160 -14.27 -14.74 14.64
C PRO A 160 -14.03 -13.26 14.33
N THR A 161 -15.00 -12.64 13.66
CA THR A 161 -14.84 -11.30 13.09
C THR A 161 -16.01 -10.40 13.43
N SER A 162 -15.74 -9.14 13.80
CA SER A 162 -16.74 -8.09 13.95
C SER A 162 -16.43 -6.90 13.06
N VAL A 163 -17.46 -6.22 12.57
CA VAL A 163 -17.34 -4.96 11.84
C VAL A 163 -17.77 -3.83 12.77
N VAL A 164 -16.96 -2.78 12.83
CA VAL A 164 -17.17 -1.63 13.73
C VAL A 164 -17.14 -0.34 12.90
N LEU A 165 -17.94 0.65 13.32
CA LEU A 165 -17.95 1.99 12.73
C LEU A 165 -16.59 2.65 12.90
N ASP A 166 -16.18 3.44 11.90
CA ASP A 166 -14.90 4.17 11.98
C ASP A 166 -14.88 5.12 13.21
N SER A 167 -16.01 5.75 13.55
CA SER A 167 -16.16 6.62 14.72
C SER A 167 -16.07 5.91 16.07
N ALA A 168 -16.24 4.59 16.09
CA ALA A 168 -16.15 3.77 17.31
C ALA A 168 -14.73 3.21 17.55
N MET A 169 -13.72 3.66 16.80
CA MET A 169 -12.34 3.21 16.95
C MET A 169 -11.80 3.41 18.37
N GLY A 170 -12.10 4.53 19.02
CA GLY A 170 -11.67 4.81 20.40
C GLY A 170 -12.32 3.86 21.41
N TYR A 171 -13.63 3.63 21.28
CA TYR A 171 -14.39 2.73 22.15
C TYR A 171 -13.89 1.28 22.09
N ILE A 172 -13.50 0.81 20.89
CA ILE A 172 -13.10 -0.58 20.72
C ILE A 172 -11.62 -0.82 21.03
N MET A 173 -10.77 0.20 20.95
CA MET A 173 -9.32 0.08 21.09
C MET A 173 -8.89 -0.49 22.46
N GLU A 174 -9.64 -0.23 23.53
CA GLU A 174 -9.37 -0.81 24.87
C GLU A 174 -9.39 -2.34 24.91
N ARG A 175 -10.01 -2.97 23.91
CA ARG A 175 -10.14 -4.44 23.79
C ARG A 175 -9.16 -5.03 22.77
N VAL A 176 -8.29 -4.22 22.19
CA VAL A 176 -7.41 -4.59 21.07
C VAL A 176 -6.00 -4.81 21.59
N ASP A 177 -5.39 -5.92 21.17
CA ASP A 177 -4.01 -6.26 21.56
C ASP A 177 -2.98 -5.74 20.55
N LEU A 178 -3.37 -5.65 19.27
CA LEU A 178 -2.54 -5.09 18.22
C LEU A 178 -3.36 -4.57 17.03
N VAL A 179 -2.81 -3.55 16.36
CA VAL A 179 -3.38 -3.00 15.12
C VAL A 179 -2.52 -3.44 13.94
N ILE A 180 -3.14 -3.92 12.85
CA ILE A 180 -2.46 -4.16 11.57
C ILE A 180 -3.22 -3.47 10.44
N VAL A 181 -2.56 -2.54 9.76
CA VAL A 181 -3.10 -1.87 8.57
C VAL A 181 -2.24 -2.15 7.33
N GLY A 182 -2.80 -1.91 6.14
CA GLY A 182 -2.01 -1.86 4.91
C GLY A 182 -1.39 -0.48 4.69
N ALA A 183 -0.69 -0.33 3.58
CA ALA A 183 -0.31 0.97 3.04
C ALA A 183 -0.52 1.01 1.52
N GLU A 184 -0.87 2.19 1.00
CA GLU A 184 -0.79 2.51 -0.43
C GLU A 184 0.62 3.02 -0.77
N GLY A 185 1.26 3.76 0.14
CA GLY A 185 2.65 4.21 -0.01
C GLY A 185 3.38 4.26 1.33
N VAL A 186 4.69 4.03 1.31
CA VAL A 186 5.57 4.26 2.47
C VAL A 186 6.54 5.37 2.08
N VAL A 187 6.50 6.47 2.83
CA VAL A 187 7.29 7.68 2.55
C VAL A 187 8.66 7.62 3.21
N GLU A 188 9.53 8.55 2.85
CA GLU A 188 10.96 8.48 3.14
C GLU A 188 11.30 8.48 4.64
N ASN A 189 10.51 9.19 5.46
CA ASN A 189 10.66 9.19 6.91
C ASN A 189 10.05 7.95 7.61
N GLY A 190 9.60 6.95 6.85
CA GLY A 190 8.95 5.74 7.37
C GLY A 190 7.48 5.90 7.74
N GLY A 191 6.89 7.09 7.52
CA GLY A 191 5.45 7.29 7.58
C GLY A 191 4.73 6.56 6.44
N VAL A 192 3.40 6.46 6.54
CA VAL A 192 2.61 5.71 5.56
C VAL A 192 1.44 6.52 5.06
N VAL A 193 1.13 6.35 3.78
CA VAL A 193 -0.09 6.85 3.17
C VAL A 193 -1.02 5.66 2.98
N ASN A 194 -2.19 5.73 3.60
CA ASN A 194 -3.19 4.66 3.54
C ASN A 194 -4.60 5.26 3.56
N LYS A 195 -5.63 4.42 3.48
CA LYS A 195 -7.03 4.83 3.56
C LYS A 195 -7.29 5.79 4.72
N VAL A 196 -8.08 6.83 4.44
CA VAL A 196 -8.50 7.84 5.42
C VAL A 196 -9.00 7.19 6.71
N GLY A 197 -8.54 7.71 7.85
CA GLY A 197 -8.77 7.13 9.18
C GLY A 197 -7.58 6.33 9.71
N SER A 198 -6.58 6.01 8.89
CA SER A 198 -5.37 5.32 9.35
C SER A 198 -4.54 6.19 10.28
N PHE A 199 -4.52 7.51 10.07
CA PHE A 199 -3.84 8.44 10.95
C PHE A 199 -4.52 8.51 12.32
N ALA A 200 -5.84 8.69 12.35
CA ALA A 200 -6.64 8.71 13.58
C ALA A 200 -6.46 7.39 14.37
N LEU A 201 -6.47 6.25 13.68
CA LEU A 201 -6.23 4.96 14.29
C LEU A 201 -4.84 4.86 14.92
N GLY A 202 -3.80 5.37 14.24
CA GLY A 202 -2.44 5.42 14.76
C GLY A 202 -2.30 6.29 16.01
N VAL A 203 -3.00 7.43 16.06
CA VAL A 203 -3.06 8.31 17.24
C VAL A 203 -3.68 7.55 18.42
N MET A 204 -4.84 6.92 18.22
CA MET A 204 -5.55 6.18 19.26
C MET A 204 -4.74 4.98 19.78
N ALA A 205 -4.10 4.23 18.87
CA ALA A 205 -3.27 3.10 19.23
C ALA A 205 -2.08 3.55 20.09
N LYS A 206 -1.43 4.65 19.72
CA LYS A 206 -0.31 5.23 20.49
C LYS A 206 -0.73 5.66 21.89
N GLU A 207 -1.87 6.35 22.00
CA GLU A 207 -2.37 6.85 23.29
C GLU A 207 -2.74 5.73 24.25
N LEU A 208 -3.32 4.63 23.73
CA LEU A 208 -3.72 3.47 24.53
C LEU A 208 -2.61 2.40 24.66
N GLY A 209 -1.40 2.68 24.20
CA GLY A 209 -0.25 1.76 24.29
C GLY A 209 -0.39 0.49 23.46
N VAL A 210 -1.26 0.49 22.44
CA VAL A 210 -1.47 -0.64 21.53
C VAL A 210 -0.46 -0.54 20.37
N PRO A 211 0.30 -1.62 20.07
CA PRO A 211 1.25 -1.60 18.96
C PRO A 211 0.53 -1.47 17.60
N PHE A 212 1.05 -0.57 16.77
CA PHE A 212 0.51 -0.27 15.44
C PHE A 212 1.47 -0.76 14.36
N TYR A 213 1.09 -1.83 13.68
CA TYR A 213 1.88 -2.45 12.62
C TYR A 213 1.33 -2.11 11.24
N VAL A 214 2.24 -1.97 10.27
CA VAL A 214 1.89 -1.75 8.86
C VAL A 214 2.44 -2.87 8.01
N ALA A 215 1.61 -3.49 7.19
CA ALA A 215 2.05 -4.43 6.17
C ALA A 215 2.10 -3.73 4.81
N ALA A 216 3.27 -3.68 4.19
CA ALA A 216 3.49 -2.97 2.92
C ALA A 216 4.54 -3.66 2.06
N GLU A 217 4.26 -3.79 0.77
CA GLU A 217 5.24 -4.26 -0.21
C GLU A 217 6.33 -3.21 -0.47
N SER A 218 7.60 -3.63 -0.59
CA SER A 218 8.76 -2.74 -0.81
C SER A 218 8.65 -1.88 -2.06
N TYR A 219 7.96 -2.36 -3.11
CA TYR A 219 7.68 -1.57 -4.32
C TYR A 219 6.72 -0.38 -4.10
N LYS A 220 6.18 -0.21 -2.89
CA LYS A 220 5.37 0.95 -2.47
C LYS A 220 6.20 2.03 -1.76
N PHE A 221 7.51 1.83 -1.63
CA PHE A 221 8.39 2.80 -1.01
C PHE A 221 8.62 3.96 -1.98
N THR A 222 8.40 5.19 -1.53
CA THR A 222 8.39 6.38 -2.38
C THR A 222 9.29 7.47 -1.80
N ARG A 223 9.98 8.22 -2.68
CA ARG A 223 10.77 9.41 -2.33
C ARG A 223 9.86 10.64 -2.18
N LEU A 224 8.88 10.52 -1.30
CA LEU A 224 8.06 11.63 -0.83
C LEU A 224 8.41 11.91 0.62
N TYR A 225 8.41 13.19 0.99
CA TYR A 225 8.63 13.63 2.37
C TYR A 225 7.51 14.60 2.78
N PRO A 226 6.28 14.13 3.00
CA PRO A 226 5.20 15.00 3.45
C PRO A 226 5.45 15.41 4.90
N LEU A 227 5.33 16.71 5.17
CA LEU A 227 5.30 17.25 6.53
C LEU A 227 3.91 17.11 7.13
N ASN A 228 2.87 17.22 6.29
CA ASN A 228 1.48 17.08 6.67
C ASN A 228 0.62 16.53 5.51
N ASN A 229 -0.70 16.36 5.74
CA ASN A 229 -1.62 15.83 4.74
C ASN A 229 -1.77 16.70 3.49
N ALA A 230 -1.50 18.00 3.56
CA ALA A 230 -1.57 18.91 2.42
C ALA A 230 -0.40 18.74 1.44
N ASP A 231 0.70 18.10 1.87
CA ASP A 231 1.86 17.84 1.01
C ASP A 231 1.70 16.54 0.17
N LEU A 232 0.59 15.81 0.37
CA LEU A 232 0.29 14.64 -0.43
C LEU A 232 -0.11 15.07 -1.86
N PRO A 233 0.38 14.38 -2.91
CA PRO A 233 -0.02 14.68 -4.28
C PRO A 233 -1.54 14.65 -4.42
N ASP A 234 -2.10 15.56 -5.22
CA ASP A 234 -3.53 15.68 -5.46
C ASP A 234 -4.15 14.31 -5.73
N MET A 235 -4.93 13.85 -4.76
CA MET A 235 -5.65 12.60 -4.89
C MET A 235 -6.98 12.94 -5.52
N VAL A 236 -7.28 12.30 -6.65
CA VAL A 236 -8.60 12.34 -7.26
C VAL A 236 -9.62 12.02 -6.15
N PRO A 237 -10.47 12.97 -5.75
CA PRO A 237 -11.42 12.69 -4.69
C PRO A 237 -12.36 11.60 -5.20
N MET A 238 -12.84 10.73 -4.31
CA MET A 238 -13.89 9.74 -4.63
C MET A 238 -15.21 10.48 -4.88
N LEU A 239 -15.27 11.26 -5.96
CA LEU A 239 -16.28 12.28 -6.25
C LEU A 239 -17.68 11.72 -6.52
N ARG A 240 -17.89 10.40 -6.57
CA ARG A 240 -19.10 9.84 -7.19
C ARG A 240 -19.72 8.59 -6.57
N ARG A 241 -19.31 8.13 -5.39
CA ARG A 241 -19.96 6.95 -4.76
C ARG A 241 -20.62 7.19 -3.42
N LEU A 242 -20.69 8.44 -3.01
CA LEU A 242 -21.34 8.82 -1.77
C LEU A 242 -22.47 9.77 -2.17
N GLU A 243 -23.68 9.26 -2.24
CA GLU A 243 -24.80 9.94 -1.59
C GLU A 243 -24.81 9.41 -0.15
N PRO A 244 -23.92 9.87 0.76
CA PRO A 244 -23.77 9.23 2.06
C PRO A 244 -24.78 9.79 3.07
N TYR A 245 -25.46 10.88 2.71
CA TYR A 245 -26.34 11.62 3.58
C TYR A 245 -27.78 11.26 3.23
N VAL A 246 -28.50 10.78 4.23
CA VAL A 246 -29.97 10.65 4.17
C VAL A 246 -30.63 12.02 3.93
N VAL A 247 -29.92 13.10 4.28
CA VAL A 247 -30.34 14.49 4.12
C VAL A 247 -29.69 15.10 2.89
N LYS A 248 -30.49 15.75 2.03
CA LYS A 248 -29.97 16.56 0.92
C LYS A 248 -29.25 17.77 1.48
N LEU A 249 -27.97 17.90 1.14
CA LEU A 249 -27.17 19.07 1.50
C LEU A 249 -27.49 20.22 0.52
N PRO A 250 -27.57 21.48 1.00
CA PRO A 250 -27.60 22.66 0.14
C PRO A 250 -26.39 22.71 -0.80
N SER A 251 -26.54 23.36 -1.95
CA SER A 251 -25.47 23.51 -2.96
C SER A 251 -24.24 24.25 -2.46
N GLU A 252 -24.39 25.04 -1.39
CA GLU A 252 -23.34 25.82 -0.75
C GLU A 252 -22.41 24.96 0.13
N VAL A 253 -22.82 23.74 0.48
CA VAL A 253 -22.02 22.85 1.33
C VAL A 253 -21.04 22.06 0.47
N THR A 254 -19.75 22.37 0.62
CA THR A 254 -18.67 21.61 0.01
C THR A 254 -18.47 20.29 0.77
N ILE A 255 -18.41 19.17 0.03
CA ILE A 255 -18.12 17.85 0.58
C ILE A 255 -16.65 17.54 0.37
N GLU A 256 -15.92 17.39 1.48
CA GLU A 256 -14.50 17.00 1.47
C GLU A 256 -14.35 15.58 2.00
N ASN A 257 -13.95 14.65 1.13
CA ASN A 257 -13.72 13.26 1.48
C ASN A 257 -12.40 12.78 0.84
N PRO A 258 -11.25 13.00 1.50
CA PRO A 258 -9.98 12.49 1.00
C PRO A 258 -9.99 10.96 1.00
N PRO A 259 -9.46 10.30 -0.04
CA PRO A 259 -9.45 8.84 -0.11
C PRO A 259 -8.41 8.21 0.84
N CYS A 260 -7.35 8.96 1.15
CA CYS A 260 -6.22 8.52 1.97
C CYS A 260 -5.78 9.65 2.92
N ASP A 261 -5.10 9.27 3.99
CA ASP A 261 -4.39 10.15 4.91
C ASP A 261 -2.93 9.70 5.09
N PHE A 262 -2.11 10.61 5.62
CA PHE A 262 -0.73 10.39 6.01
C PHE A 262 -0.65 10.10 7.51
N THR A 263 -0.10 8.94 7.85
CA THR A 263 0.24 8.55 9.22
C THR A 263 1.73 8.74 9.46
N PRO A 264 2.14 9.68 10.32
CA PRO A 264 3.55 9.89 10.65
C PRO A 264 4.20 8.68 11.32
N ALA A 265 5.50 8.50 11.06
CA ALA A 265 6.32 7.41 11.59
C ALA A 265 6.26 7.22 13.12
N LYS A 266 6.06 8.32 13.89
CA LYS A 266 5.99 8.28 15.36
C LYS A 266 4.86 7.41 15.93
N TYR A 267 3.81 7.15 15.12
CA TYR A 267 2.69 6.29 15.48
C TYR A 267 2.90 4.83 15.08
N ILE A 268 3.86 4.54 14.21
CA ILE A 268 4.09 3.20 13.66
C ILE A 268 5.12 2.49 14.52
N THR A 269 4.79 1.27 14.96
CA THR A 269 5.70 0.43 15.74
C THR A 269 6.66 -0.31 14.81
N LEU A 270 6.15 -1.06 13.83
CA LEU A 270 6.93 -1.83 12.87
C LEU A 270 6.24 -1.90 11.50
N LEU A 271 7.05 -2.06 10.45
CA LEU A 271 6.60 -2.32 9.10
C LEU A 271 6.97 -3.75 8.69
N PHE A 272 5.98 -4.55 8.30
CA PHE A 272 6.16 -5.87 7.71
C PHE A 272 6.27 -5.73 6.21
N THR A 273 7.45 -6.04 5.68
CA THR A 273 7.78 -5.90 4.27
C THR A 273 8.36 -7.19 3.72
N ASP A 274 8.47 -7.28 2.41
CA ASP A 274 9.11 -8.43 1.77
C ASP A 274 10.65 -8.40 1.87
N LEU A 275 11.21 -7.33 2.43
CA LEU A 275 12.61 -7.19 2.87
C LEU A 275 12.81 -7.65 4.33
N GLY A 276 11.71 -7.91 5.06
CA GLY A 276 11.72 -8.27 6.47
C GLY A 276 10.93 -7.29 7.34
N VAL A 277 11.18 -7.36 8.65
CA VAL A 277 10.58 -6.45 9.64
C VAL A 277 11.47 -5.20 9.76
N LEU A 278 10.90 -4.03 9.49
CA LEU A 278 11.60 -2.75 9.53
C LEU A 278 11.02 -1.87 10.63
N THR A 279 11.89 -1.09 11.28
CA THR A 279 11.47 0.10 12.01
C THR A 279 11.23 1.25 11.03
N PRO A 280 10.43 2.27 11.38
CA PRO A 280 10.24 3.42 10.50
C PRO A 280 11.56 4.09 10.07
N SER A 281 12.58 4.14 10.94
CA SER A 281 13.89 4.69 10.59
C SER A 281 14.63 3.87 9.54
N ALA A 282 14.50 2.54 9.56
CA ALA A 282 15.17 1.65 8.61
C ALA A 282 14.61 1.77 7.19
N VAL A 283 13.39 2.32 7.02
CA VAL A 283 12.81 2.58 5.69
C VAL A 283 13.69 3.53 4.89
N SER A 284 14.24 4.57 5.53
CA SER A 284 15.13 5.53 4.86
C SER A 284 16.40 4.85 4.36
N ASP A 285 16.99 3.95 5.15
CA ASP A 285 18.20 3.21 4.76
C ASP A 285 17.94 2.30 3.56
N GLU A 286 16.78 1.62 3.54
CA GLU A 286 16.37 0.79 2.40
C GLU A 286 16.07 1.61 1.14
N LEU A 287 15.46 2.79 1.30
CA LEU A 287 15.29 3.73 0.19
C LEU A 287 16.62 4.22 -0.37
N ILE A 288 17.62 4.49 0.48
CA ILE A 288 18.97 4.87 0.01
C ILE A 288 19.64 3.71 -0.76
N ARG A 289 19.37 2.44 -0.39
CA ARG A 289 19.92 1.27 -1.10
C ARG A 289 19.24 1.00 -2.44
N LEU A 290 17.92 1.22 -2.50
CA LEU A 290 17.11 0.95 -3.69
C LEU A 290 17.33 1.97 -4.82
N TYR A 291 17.82 3.16 -4.47
CA TYR A 291 17.94 4.31 -5.37
C TYR A 291 19.39 4.75 -5.57
#